data_AF-A0A8X6RSB7-F1
#
_entry.id   AF-A0A8X6RSB7-F1
#
_cell.length_a   1.000
_cell.length_b   1.000
_cell.length_c   1.000
_cell.angle_alpha   90.00
_cell.angle_beta   90.00
_cell.angle_gamma   90.00
#
_symmetry.space_group_name_H-M   'P 1'
#
loop_
_entity.id
_entity.type
_entity.pdbx_description
1 polymer ?
#
loop_
_entity_poly.entity_id
_entity_poly.type
_entity_poly.pdbx_seq_one_letter_code
_entity_poly.pdbx_strand_id
1 'polypeptide(L)'
;MREDIARKLGFKFRSENQSITGINGITQASKYSANIEVSNRNYAFARNVKFSLSPKIADAIPVSKLNISDLNIPASIELADSNFHMPGQIDILIGSELFFEILNPEQHYLQEGNVILQNTKLGYLVTGTLPQSQQQANCCLISEPSLDITVKKFFELESLSDDFKEITKSEEEIYCEEHFVSTNKRDKTGRFIVRLP
;
A
#
# COMPACT_ATOMS: atom_id res chain seq x y z
N MET A 1 -2.32 -10.57 1.56
CA MET A 1 -1.52 -10.48 2.80
C MET A 1 -0.33 -9.57 2.54
N ARG A 2 0.14 -8.83 3.55
CA ARG A 2 1.35 -8.02 3.45
C ARG A 2 2.59 -8.90 3.42
N GLU A 3 3.46 -8.66 2.45
CA GLU A 3 4.59 -9.54 2.14
C GLU A 3 5.63 -9.59 3.28
N ASP A 4 5.91 -8.47 3.92
CA ASP A 4 6.83 -8.35 5.06
C ASP A 4 6.41 -9.24 6.25
N ILE A 5 5.11 -9.28 6.56
CA ILE A 5 4.53 -10.14 7.61
C ILE A 5 4.65 -11.60 7.22
N ALA A 6 4.37 -11.92 5.96
CA ALA A 6 4.51 -13.30 5.47
C ALA A 6 5.96 -13.80 5.61
N ARG A 7 6.94 -12.93 5.32
CA ARG A 7 8.38 -13.23 5.49
C ARG A 7 8.76 -13.35 6.96
N LYS A 8 8.29 -12.43 7.81
CA LYS A 8 8.56 -12.40 9.25
C LYS A 8 8.04 -13.66 9.96
N LEU A 9 6.88 -14.16 9.53
CA LEU A 9 6.27 -15.39 10.05
C LEU A 9 6.87 -16.67 9.44
N GLY A 10 7.80 -16.56 8.49
CA GLY A 10 8.50 -17.69 7.89
C GLY A 10 7.65 -18.52 6.93
N PHE A 11 6.57 -17.95 6.36
CA PHE A 11 5.75 -18.68 5.41
C PHE A 11 6.49 -18.94 4.10
N LYS A 12 6.25 -20.11 3.51
CA LYS A 12 6.80 -20.48 2.20
C LYS A 12 6.00 -19.81 1.09
N PHE A 13 6.70 -19.22 0.14
CA PHE A 13 6.09 -18.52 -0.99
C PHE A 13 6.11 -19.39 -2.23
N ARG A 14 5.05 -19.25 -3.03
CA ARG A 14 4.97 -19.80 -4.38
C ARG A 14 5.02 -18.65 -5.37
N SER A 15 5.91 -18.77 -6.37
CA SER A 15 5.94 -17.82 -7.48
C SER A 15 4.72 -18.05 -8.38
N GLU A 16 3.91 -17.01 -8.55
CA GLU A 16 2.71 -17.03 -9.39
C GLU A 16 2.48 -15.64 -9.97
N ASN A 17 2.11 -15.55 -11.24
CA ASN A 17 1.72 -14.27 -11.84
C ASN A 17 0.21 -14.10 -11.69
N GLN A 18 -0.20 -13.28 -10.73
CA GLN A 18 -1.59 -12.90 -10.50
C GLN A 18 -1.76 -11.40 -10.61
N SER A 19 -2.96 -10.96 -10.96
CA SER A 19 -3.36 -9.56 -10.98
C SER A 19 -4.50 -9.33 -10.00
N ILE A 20 -4.35 -8.32 -9.14
CA ILE A 20 -5.39 -7.85 -8.23
C ILE A 20 -5.95 -6.56 -8.83
N THR A 21 -7.20 -6.59 -9.26
CA THR A 21 -7.89 -5.41 -9.80
C THR A 21 -8.77 -4.80 -8.71
N GLY A 22 -8.54 -3.52 -8.41
CA GLY A 22 -9.26 -2.77 -7.40
C GLY A 22 -10.32 -1.83 -7.99
N ILE A 23 -10.70 -0.87 -7.16
CA ILE A 23 -11.63 0.21 -7.52
C ILE A 23 -11.04 1.00 -8.71
N ASN A 24 -11.90 1.45 -9.62
CA ASN A 24 -11.53 2.15 -10.85
C ASN A 24 -10.70 1.30 -11.85
N GLY A 25 -10.72 -0.02 -11.74
CA GLY A 25 -10.04 -0.92 -12.68
C GLY A 25 -8.51 -0.93 -12.55
N ILE A 26 -7.96 -0.23 -11.56
CA ILE A 26 -6.52 -0.20 -11.29
C ILE A 26 -6.07 -1.60 -10.92
N THR A 27 -5.06 -2.10 -11.64
CA THR A 27 -4.59 -3.47 -11.49
C THR A 27 -3.16 -3.49 -10.96
N GLN A 28 -2.94 -4.24 -9.89
CA GLN A 28 -1.63 -4.48 -9.30
C GLN A 28 -1.20 -5.93 -9.51
N ALA A 29 0.01 -6.14 -10.02
CA ALA A 29 0.58 -7.47 -10.14
C ALA A 29 1.03 -7.98 -8.77
N SER A 30 0.66 -9.23 -8.46
CA SER A 30 1.14 -10.01 -7.31
C SER A 30 1.98 -11.17 -7.85
N LYS A 31 3.26 -11.21 -7.48
CA LYS A 31 4.23 -12.22 -7.94
C LYS A 31 4.27 -13.49 -7.08
N TYR A 32 3.71 -13.41 -5.88
CA TYR A 32 3.80 -14.47 -4.90
C TYR A 32 2.44 -14.76 -4.28
N SER A 33 2.26 -16.02 -3.91
CA SER A 33 1.18 -16.45 -3.02
C SER A 33 1.71 -17.33 -1.90
N ALA A 34 0.95 -17.40 -0.81
CA ALA A 34 1.21 -18.28 0.32
C ALA A 34 -0.08 -18.95 0.77
N ASN A 35 -0.01 -20.25 1.07
CA ASN A 35 -1.11 -20.97 1.72
C ASN A 35 -0.91 -20.88 3.23
N ILE A 36 -1.90 -20.34 3.93
CA ILE A 36 -1.81 -20.02 5.35
C ILE A 36 -3.05 -20.53 6.04
N GLU A 37 -2.88 -21.21 7.17
CA GLU A 37 -3.99 -21.55 8.05
C GLU A 37 -4.33 -20.34 8.92
N VAL A 38 -5.56 -19.85 8.77
CA VAL A 38 -6.13 -18.80 9.61
C VAL A 38 -6.98 -19.48 10.66
N SER A 39 -6.63 -19.30 11.93
CA SER A 39 -7.38 -19.84 13.06
C SER A 39 -7.71 -18.78 14.10
N ASN A 40 -8.72 -19.06 14.92
CA ASN A 40 -8.97 -18.29 16.12
C ASN A 40 -8.06 -18.75 17.27
N ARG A 41 -8.03 -17.98 18.38
CA ARG A 41 -7.08 -18.20 19.49
C ARG A 41 -7.15 -19.59 20.13
N ASN A 42 -8.34 -20.19 20.16
CA ASN A 42 -8.56 -21.52 20.75
C ASN A 42 -8.56 -22.65 19.71
N TYR A 43 -8.26 -22.36 18.44
CA TYR A 43 -8.24 -23.30 17.32
C TYR A 43 -9.56 -24.07 17.07
N ALA A 44 -10.69 -23.63 17.64
CA ALA A 44 -12.01 -24.21 17.35
C ALA A 44 -12.47 -23.89 15.92
N PHE A 45 -11.88 -22.86 15.31
CA PHE A 45 -12.07 -22.52 13.90
C PHE A 45 -10.71 -22.39 13.22
N ALA A 46 -10.56 -23.05 12.07
CA ALA A 46 -9.35 -22.97 11.23
C ALA A 46 -9.69 -23.14 9.75
N ARG A 47 -9.11 -22.33 8.87
CA ARG A 47 -9.25 -22.44 7.41
C ARG A 47 -7.92 -22.24 6.70
N ASN A 48 -7.63 -23.11 5.75
CA ASN A 48 -6.50 -22.94 4.85
C ASN A 48 -6.90 -21.97 3.73
N VAL A 49 -6.20 -20.83 3.66
CA VAL A 49 -6.49 -19.75 2.72
C VAL A 49 -5.25 -19.48 1.87
N LYS A 50 -5.44 -19.39 0.56
CA LYS A 50 -4.40 -18.93 -0.36
C LYS A 50 -4.42 -17.40 -0.42
N PHE A 51 -3.36 -16.77 0.06
CA PHE A 51 -3.19 -15.32 -0.01
C PHE A 51 -2.26 -14.93 -1.16
N SER A 52 -2.66 -13.94 -1.94
CA SER A 52 -1.75 -13.16 -2.77
C SER A 52 -0.93 -12.21 -1.89
N LEU A 53 0.36 -12.07 -2.18
CA LEU A 53 1.27 -11.22 -1.39
C LEU A 53 1.42 -9.85 -2.05
N SER A 54 1.23 -8.80 -1.26
CA SER A 54 1.39 -7.40 -1.69
C SER A 54 2.32 -6.66 -0.73
N PRO A 55 3.16 -5.71 -1.19
CA PRO A 55 3.94 -4.85 -0.30
C PRO A 55 3.08 -4.01 0.65
N LYS A 56 1.87 -3.64 0.23
CA LYS A 56 0.92 -2.81 0.99
C LYS A 56 -0.52 -3.17 0.62
N ILE A 57 -1.42 -3.17 1.60
CA ILE A 57 -2.86 -3.41 1.40
C ILE A 57 -3.64 -2.10 1.43
N ALA A 58 -3.48 -1.35 2.51
CA ALA A 58 -4.09 -0.04 2.71
C ALA A 58 -3.15 0.84 3.55
N ASP A 59 -3.47 2.12 3.66
CA ASP A 59 -2.89 2.99 4.69
C ASP A 59 -3.31 2.55 6.10
N ALA A 60 -2.73 3.19 7.11
CA ALA A 60 -3.10 2.89 8.49
C ALA A 60 -4.58 3.23 8.74
N ILE A 61 -5.29 2.30 9.36
CA ILE A 61 -6.69 2.44 9.73
C ILE A 61 -6.82 2.18 11.24
N PRO A 62 -7.56 3.02 11.98
CA PRO A 62 -8.09 4.32 11.57
C PRO A 62 -6.97 5.31 11.20
N VAL A 63 -7.29 6.37 10.44
CA VAL A 63 -6.29 7.38 10.01
C VAL A 63 -5.71 8.14 11.21
N SER A 64 -6.51 8.32 12.26
CA SER A 64 -6.11 8.93 13.52
C SER A 64 -6.71 8.15 14.69
N LYS A 65 -6.16 8.34 15.89
CA LYS A 65 -6.65 7.69 17.10
C LYS A 65 -8.11 8.08 17.37
N LEU A 66 -8.98 7.09 17.52
CA LEU A 66 -10.38 7.29 17.89
C LEU A 66 -10.48 7.48 19.41
N ASN A 67 -11.31 8.44 19.85
CA ASN A 67 -11.74 8.51 21.24
C ASN A 67 -12.85 7.47 21.45
N ILE A 68 -12.59 6.50 22.32
CA ILE A 68 -13.50 5.39 22.63
C ILE A 68 -13.96 5.37 24.09
N SER A 69 -13.67 6.41 24.86
CA SER A 69 -13.97 6.47 26.30
C SER A 69 -15.45 6.24 26.60
N ASP A 70 -16.34 6.73 25.73
CA ASP A 70 -17.79 6.62 25.93
C ASP A 70 -18.40 5.32 25.41
N LEU A 71 -17.63 4.48 24.68
CA LEU A 71 -18.17 3.23 24.12
C LEU A 71 -18.66 2.25 25.20
N ASN A 72 -18.07 2.29 26.40
CA ASN A 72 -18.44 1.43 27.53
C ASN A 72 -18.60 -0.05 27.13
N ILE A 73 -17.62 -0.58 26.39
CA ILE A 73 -17.63 -1.97 25.92
C ILE A 73 -17.64 -2.91 27.15
N PRO A 74 -18.62 -3.82 27.27
CA PRO A 74 -18.68 -4.77 28.40
C PRO A 74 -17.41 -5.60 28.53
N ALA A 75 -16.92 -5.76 29.77
CA ALA A 75 -15.69 -6.52 30.04
C ALA A 75 -15.77 -8.02 29.68
N SER A 76 -16.99 -8.56 29.52
CA SER A 76 -17.22 -9.93 29.06
C SER A 76 -17.00 -10.12 27.56
N ILE A 77 -16.86 -9.03 26.80
CA ILE A 77 -16.67 -9.07 25.34
C ILE A 77 -15.19 -9.13 25.00
N GLU A 78 -14.78 -10.23 24.35
CA GLU A 78 -13.45 -10.37 23.76
C GLU A 78 -13.44 -9.78 22.36
N LEU A 79 -12.76 -8.64 22.18
CA LEU A 79 -12.58 -8.01 20.87
C LEU A 79 -11.60 -8.81 20.00
N ALA A 80 -11.89 -8.87 18.71
CA ALA A 80 -10.97 -9.45 17.72
C ALA A 80 -9.67 -8.63 17.62
N ASP A 81 -9.77 -7.32 17.76
CA ASP A 81 -8.65 -6.39 17.84
C ASP A 81 -8.86 -5.40 18.99
N SER A 82 -8.07 -5.56 20.06
CA SER A 82 -8.05 -4.65 21.20
C SER A 82 -7.55 -3.24 20.87
N ASN A 83 -6.80 -3.09 19.79
CA ASN A 83 -6.20 -1.82 19.34
C ASN A 83 -6.95 -1.20 18.15
N PHE A 84 -8.19 -1.61 17.88
CA PHE A 84 -8.99 -1.12 16.74
C PHE A 84 -9.12 0.41 16.65
N HIS A 85 -8.94 1.11 17.78
CA HIS A 85 -9.05 2.56 17.91
C HIS A 85 -7.74 3.30 17.63
N MET A 86 -6.64 2.59 17.40
CA MET A 86 -5.30 3.13 17.16
C MET A 86 -4.91 2.92 15.68
N PRO A 87 -4.31 3.91 15.00
CA PRO A 87 -3.84 3.74 13.63
C PRO A 87 -2.91 2.53 13.49
N GLY A 88 -3.29 1.57 12.65
CA GLY A 88 -2.54 0.34 12.41
C GLY A 88 -2.55 -0.07 10.96
N GLN A 89 -1.49 -0.74 10.51
CA GLN A 89 -1.44 -1.29 9.16
C GLN A 89 -2.29 -2.56 9.06
N ILE A 90 -2.92 -2.78 7.90
CA ILE A 90 -3.63 -4.03 7.61
C ILE A 90 -2.62 -5.08 7.10
N ASP A 91 -2.54 -6.21 7.82
CA ASP A 91 -1.66 -7.34 7.48
C ASP A 91 -2.33 -8.32 6.51
N ILE A 92 -3.65 -8.54 6.67
CA ILE A 92 -4.40 -9.54 5.93
C ILE A 92 -5.73 -8.94 5.47
N LEU A 93 -6.04 -9.13 4.19
CA LEU A 93 -7.37 -8.90 3.63
C LEU A 93 -7.95 -10.27 3.30
N ILE A 94 -9.15 -10.54 3.80
CA ILE A 94 -9.86 -11.80 3.58
C ILE A 94 -10.97 -11.61 2.55
N GLY A 95 -11.23 -12.66 1.75
CA GLY A 95 -12.30 -12.66 0.78
C GLY A 95 -13.69 -12.80 1.43
N SER A 96 -14.73 -12.54 0.64
CA SER A 96 -16.13 -12.66 1.08
C SER A 96 -16.49 -14.07 1.56
N GLU A 97 -15.91 -15.11 0.95
CA GLU A 97 -16.11 -16.51 1.34
C GLU A 97 -15.80 -16.73 2.83
N LEU A 98 -14.61 -16.33 3.27
CA LEU A 98 -14.21 -16.46 4.67
C LEU A 98 -14.97 -15.48 5.57
N PHE A 99 -15.24 -14.26 5.07
CA PHE A 99 -15.98 -13.24 5.83
C PHE A 99 -17.36 -13.74 6.26
N PHE A 100 -18.15 -14.30 5.35
CA PHE A 100 -19.49 -14.81 5.70
C PHE A 100 -19.43 -16.05 6.58
N GLU A 101 -18.36 -16.84 6.50
CA GLU A 101 -18.18 -18.02 7.34
C GLU A 101 -17.85 -17.67 8.80
N ILE A 102 -17.13 -16.57 9.06
CA ILE A 102 -16.72 -16.19 10.42
C ILE A 102 -17.80 -15.40 11.17
N LEU A 103 -18.79 -14.82 10.47
CA LEU A 103 -19.86 -14.07 11.10
C LEU A 103 -20.75 -14.97 11.96
N ASN A 104 -21.05 -14.51 13.18
CA ASN A 104 -22.05 -15.13 14.05
C ASN A 104 -23.31 -14.24 14.09
N PRO A 105 -24.50 -14.80 14.42
CA PRO A 105 -25.74 -14.03 14.44
C PRO A 105 -25.81 -12.93 15.52
N GLU A 106 -25.01 -13.04 16.58
CA GLU A 106 -25.08 -12.17 17.75
C GLU A 106 -24.48 -10.78 17.48
N GLN A 107 -25.21 -9.75 17.90
CA GLN A 107 -24.81 -8.35 17.84
C GLN A 107 -25.15 -7.64 19.14
N HIS A 108 -24.28 -6.74 19.59
CA HIS A 108 -24.55 -5.82 20.70
C HIS A 108 -24.49 -4.39 20.20
N TYR A 109 -25.49 -3.59 20.53
CA TYR A 109 -25.61 -2.21 20.10
C TYR A 109 -25.18 -1.27 21.23
N LEU A 110 -24.33 -0.31 20.90
CA LEU A 110 -23.82 0.72 21.79
C LEU A 110 -24.18 2.10 21.23
N GLN A 111 -24.05 3.15 22.05
CA GLN A 111 -24.22 4.55 21.60
C GLN A 111 -25.53 4.78 20.84
N GLU A 112 -26.65 4.36 21.42
CA GLU A 112 -28.00 4.47 20.81
C GLU A 112 -28.14 3.78 19.44
N GLY A 113 -27.30 2.76 19.19
CA GLY A 113 -27.33 1.96 17.96
C GLY A 113 -26.36 2.44 16.88
N ASN A 114 -25.59 3.49 17.11
CA ASN A 114 -24.60 3.98 16.15
C ASN A 114 -23.37 3.06 16.04
N VAL A 115 -23.08 2.30 17.10
CA VAL A 115 -21.95 1.39 17.15
C VAL A 115 -22.47 -0.03 17.40
N ILE A 116 -21.95 -0.97 16.61
CA ILE A 116 -22.33 -2.37 16.63
C ILE A 116 -21.09 -3.20 16.97
N LEU A 117 -21.22 -4.04 17.98
CA LEU A 117 -20.29 -5.12 18.26
C LEU A 117 -20.81 -6.36 17.56
N GLN A 118 -20.16 -6.75 16.47
CA GLN A 118 -20.52 -7.93 15.67
C GLN A 118 -19.74 -9.14 16.17
N ASN A 119 -20.43 -10.18 16.66
CA ASN A 119 -19.80 -11.42 17.06
C ASN A 119 -19.22 -12.14 15.83
N THR A 120 -17.98 -12.61 15.92
CA THR A 120 -17.36 -13.48 14.92
C THR A 120 -16.58 -14.60 15.58
N LYS A 121 -16.22 -15.63 14.81
CA LYS A 121 -15.33 -16.72 15.27
C LYS A 121 -13.94 -16.24 15.73
N LEU A 122 -13.53 -15.01 15.36
CA LEU A 122 -12.25 -14.40 15.71
C LEU A 122 -12.33 -13.43 16.91
N GLY A 123 -13.53 -13.24 17.50
CA GLY A 123 -13.82 -12.22 18.49
C GLY A 123 -14.79 -11.15 17.97
N TYR A 124 -15.17 -10.21 18.82
CA TYR A 124 -16.09 -9.15 18.46
C TYR A 124 -15.41 -8.07 17.61
N LEU A 125 -16.04 -7.73 16.48
CA LEU A 125 -15.66 -6.59 15.65
C LEU A 125 -16.43 -5.35 16.12
N VAL A 126 -15.75 -4.20 16.20
CA VAL A 126 -16.40 -2.91 16.42
C VAL A 126 -16.65 -2.24 15.08
N THR A 127 -17.90 -1.95 14.76
CA THR A 127 -18.30 -1.28 13.51
C THR A 127 -19.35 -0.21 13.78
N GLY A 128 -19.62 0.65 12.80
CA GLY A 128 -20.58 1.74 12.89
C GLY A 128 -19.91 3.12 12.86
N THR A 129 -20.62 4.11 13.39
CA THR A 129 -20.23 5.52 13.34
C THR A 129 -20.04 6.08 14.73
N LEU A 130 -18.94 6.81 14.92
CA LEU A 130 -18.73 7.62 16.11
C LEU A 130 -19.06 9.08 15.77
N PRO A 131 -19.71 9.83 16.68
CA PRO A 131 -19.88 11.26 16.53
C PRO A 131 -18.51 11.94 16.66
N GLN A 132 -17.81 12.12 15.55
CA GLN A 132 -16.56 12.87 15.50
C GLN A 132 -16.80 14.30 15.02
N SER A 133 -16.17 15.27 15.70
CA SER A 133 -16.21 16.69 15.35
C SER A 133 -15.45 17.04 14.06
N GLN A 134 -14.70 16.09 13.48
CA GLN A 134 -13.92 16.32 12.25
C GLN A 134 -14.33 15.31 11.19
N GLN A 135 -15.00 15.81 10.15
CA GLN A 135 -15.28 15.07 8.93
C GLN A 135 -13.99 14.93 8.11
N GLN A 136 -13.12 13.99 8.46
CA GLN A 136 -12.18 13.46 7.47
C GLN A 136 -12.91 12.37 6.71
N ALA A 137 -13.46 12.74 5.55
CA ALA A 137 -13.95 11.76 4.60
C ALA A 137 -12.77 10.89 4.16
N ASN A 138 -12.81 9.61 4.52
CA ASN A 138 -11.95 8.61 3.90
C ASN A 138 -12.44 8.41 2.47
N CYS A 139 -11.92 9.21 1.54
CA CYS A 139 -11.98 8.84 0.14
C CYS A 139 -10.79 7.89 -0.10
N CYS A 140 -11.05 6.66 -0.54
CA CYS A 140 -10.04 5.81 -1.16
C CYS A 140 -9.64 6.44 -2.51
N LEU A 141 -9.00 7.61 -2.48
CA LEU A 141 -8.30 8.16 -3.64
C LEU A 141 -7.00 7.39 -3.74
N ILE A 142 -7.05 6.32 -4.51
CA ILE A 142 -5.84 5.70 -5.03
C ILE A 142 -5.26 6.74 -5.99
N SER A 143 -4.23 7.46 -5.52
CA SER A 143 -3.40 8.28 -6.39
C SER A 143 -2.90 7.39 -7.52
N GLU A 144 -3.06 7.85 -8.76
CA GLU A 144 -2.28 7.39 -9.91
C GLU A 144 -0.80 7.22 -9.52
N PRO A 145 -0.02 6.36 -10.20
CA PRO A 145 1.43 6.40 -10.03
C PRO A 145 1.87 7.86 -10.14
N SER A 146 2.50 8.37 -9.06
CA SER A 146 2.88 9.77 -8.94
C SER A 146 3.50 10.21 -10.26
N LEU A 147 3.02 11.32 -10.83
CA LEU A 147 3.54 11.91 -12.07
C LEU A 147 5.08 11.83 -12.12
N ASP A 148 5.73 12.01 -10.98
CA ASP A 148 7.17 11.84 -10.75
C ASP A 148 7.77 10.53 -11.27
N ILE A 149 7.11 9.38 -11.10
CA ILE A 149 7.57 8.07 -11.59
C ILE A 149 7.44 7.99 -13.11
N THR A 150 6.35 8.52 -13.66
CA THR A 150 6.12 8.55 -15.11
C THR A 150 7.11 9.49 -15.80
N VAL A 151 7.35 10.67 -15.22
CA VAL A 151 8.35 11.63 -15.69
C VAL A 151 9.75 11.06 -15.55
N LYS A 152 10.08 10.41 -14.43
CA LYS A 152 11.38 9.76 -14.24
C LYS A 152 11.64 8.68 -15.30
N LYS A 153 10.67 7.80 -15.53
CA LYS A 153 10.77 6.75 -16.57
C LYS A 153 10.87 7.32 -17.98
N PHE A 154 10.15 8.41 -18.26
CA PHE A 154 10.25 9.11 -19.53
C PHE A 154 11.69 9.58 -19.79
N PHE A 155 12.30 10.27 -18.81
CA PHE A 155 13.67 10.72 -18.93
C PHE A 155 14.68 9.57 -18.92
N GLU A 156 14.47 8.49 -18.17
CA GLU A 156 15.33 7.29 -18.21
C GLU A 156 15.32 6.60 -19.58
N LEU A 157 14.21 6.64 -20.32
CA LEU A 157 14.11 6.08 -21.68
C LEU A 157 14.73 6.99 -22.75
N GLU A 158 14.63 8.32 -22.60
CA GLU A 158 15.34 9.27 -23.46
C GLU A 158 16.84 9.37 -23.16
N SER A 159 17.24 9.01 -21.94
CA SER A 159 18.64 8.94 -21.55
C SER A 159 19.30 7.75 -22.23
N LEU A 160 20.25 8.02 -23.13
CA LEU A 160 21.13 6.98 -23.66
C LEU A 160 21.91 6.35 -22.48
N SER A 161 22.01 5.02 -22.46
CA SER A 161 22.81 4.31 -21.45
C SER A 161 24.26 4.76 -21.57
N ASP A 162 24.96 4.93 -20.44
CA ASP A 162 26.39 5.27 -20.45
C ASP A 162 27.23 4.25 -21.26
N ASP A 163 26.73 3.01 -21.41
CA ASP A 163 27.33 1.96 -22.22
C ASP A 163 27.34 2.25 -23.73
N PHE A 164 26.53 3.20 -24.23
CA PHE A 164 26.51 3.63 -25.64
C PHE A 164 27.49 4.77 -25.95
N LYS A 165 28.14 5.37 -24.95
CA LYS A 165 29.08 6.50 -25.17
C LYS A 165 30.34 6.11 -25.95
N GLU A 166 30.64 4.82 -26.07
CA GLU A 166 31.77 4.31 -26.86
C GLU A 166 31.39 3.86 -28.28
N ILE A 167 30.14 4.00 -28.71
CA ILE A 167 29.81 3.85 -30.13
C ILE A 167 30.30 5.09 -30.87
N THR A 168 31.53 5.01 -31.38
CA THR A 168 32.18 5.85 -32.40
C THR A 168 31.42 7.14 -32.72
N LYS A 169 31.72 8.21 -31.97
CA LYS A 169 31.34 9.57 -32.35
C LYS A 169 31.79 9.83 -33.78
N SER A 170 30.94 10.42 -34.62
CA SER A 170 31.33 10.80 -35.97
C SER A 170 32.39 11.92 -35.93
N GLU A 171 33.15 12.10 -37.01
CA GLU A 171 34.13 13.19 -37.08
C GLU A 171 33.47 14.56 -36.90
N GLU A 172 32.23 14.73 -37.37
CA GLU A 172 31.43 15.93 -37.19
C GLU A 172 31.01 16.15 -35.74
N GLU A 173 30.66 15.09 -35.01
CA GLU A 173 30.29 15.17 -33.59
C GLU A 173 31.49 15.56 -32.73
N ILE A 174 32.66 14.98 -33.01
CA ILE A 174 33.93 15.34 -32.35
C ILE A 174 34.26 16.81 -32.62
N TYR A 175 34.20 17.23 -33.89
CA TYR A 175 34.42 18.62 -34.27
C TYR A 175 33.47 19.58 -33.55
N CYS A 176 32.17 19.26 -33.48
CA CYS A 176 31.18 20.10 -32.82
C CYS A 176 31.42 20.19 -31.31
N GLU A 177 31.80 19.09 -30.66
CA GLU A 177 32.11 19.09 -29.22
C GLU A 177 33.37 19.89 -28.92
N GLU A 178 34.44 19.70 -29.69
CA GLU A 178 35.68 20.48 -29.57
C GLU A 178 35.45 21.97 -29.86
N HIS A 179 34.65 22.29 -30.88
CA HIS A 179 34.25 23.66 -31.18
C HIS A 179 33.46 24.26 -30.01
N PHE A 180 32.49 23.53 -29.45
CA PHE A 180 31.71 24.00 -28.32
C PHE A 180 32.58 24.25 -27.09
N VAL A 181 33.46 23.32 -26.71
CA VAL A 181 34.37 23.45 -25.56
C VAL A 181 35.36 24.59 -25.75
N SER A 182 35.86 24.82 -26.97
CA SER A 182 36.81 25.90 -27.26
C SER A 182 36.17 27.28 -27.32
N THR A 183 34.89 27.37 -27.69
CA THR A 183 34.18 28.65 -27.87
C THR A 183 33.24 29.02 -26.73
N ASN A 184 32.85 28.06 -25.89
CA ASN A 184 31.90 28.26 -24.79
C ASN A 184 32.55 27.90 -23.45
N LYS A 185 32.45 28.81 -22.48
CA LYS A 185 32.84 28.56 -21.08
C LYS A 185 31.83 29.16 -20.13
N ARG A 186 31.72 28.64 -18.91
CA ARG A 186 30.89 29.24 -17.86
C ARG A 186 31.74 30.12 -16.95
N ASP A 187 31.19 31.28 -16.59
CA ASP A 187 31.80 32.16 -15.60
C ASP A 187 31.52 31.69 -14.16
N LYS A 188 32.13 32.34 -13.18
CA LYS A 188 31.96 32.02 -11.75
C LYS A 188 30.53 32.25 -11.24
N THR A 189 29.67 32.92 -12.01
CA THR A 189 28.25 33.16 -11.70
C THR A 189 27.31 32.19 -12.43
N GLY A 190 27.86 31.26 -13.22
CA GLY A 190 27.11 30.26 -13.98
C GLY A 190 26.61 30.74 -15.35
N ARG A 191 26.97 31.95 -15.80
CA ARG A 191 26.58 32.47 -17.11
C ARG A 191 27.49 31.93 -18.20
N PHE A 192 26.91 31.64 -19.36
CA PHE A 192 27.68 31.24 -20.54
C PHE A 192 28.39 32.43 -21.17
N ILE A 193 29.70 32.28 -21.35
CA ILE A 193 30.55 33.15 -22.16
C ILE A 193 30.75 32.43 -23.48
N VAL A 194 30.20 33.00 -24.54
CA VAL A 194 30.29 32.46 -25.90
C VAL A 194 31.21 33.35 -26.74
N ARG A 195 32.07 32.74 -27.55
CA ARG A 195 32.89 33.45 -28.52
C ARG A 195 32.05 33.76 -29.74
N LEU A 196 31.94 35.04 -30.09
CA LEU A 196 31.26 35.46 -31.32
C LEU A 196 32.12 35.06 -32.56
N PRO A 197 31.48 34.80 -33.71
CA PRO A 197 32.17 34.45 -34.96
C PRO A 197 33.18 35.52 -35.39
#